data_AF-A0A1F3GQ96-F1
#
_entry.id   AF-A0A1F3GQ96-F1
#
_cell.length_a   1.000
_cell.length_b   1.000
_cell.length_c   1.000
_cell.angle_alpha   90.00
_cell.angle_beta   90.00
_cell.angle_gamma   90.00
#
_symmetry.space_group_name_H-M   'P 1'
#
loop_
_entity.id
_entity.type
_entity.pdbx_description
1 polymer ?
#
loop_
_entity_poly.entity_id
_entity_poly.type
_entity_poly.pdbx_seq_one_letter_code
_entity_poly.pdbx_strand_id
1 'polypeptide(L)'
;MKNKCNNCKPILDFNVEQTIEQTIPYTTNSIWIGKANFLLKRLKTNGYNTDKETMQQAYKLIQWQDNSQNLKSLYNKYKNNPTIKWKESIKKVLSINIPTTKGLDV
;
A
#
# COMPACT_ATOMS: atom_id res chain seq x y z
N MET A 1 0.29 -8.76 -25.37
CA MET A 1 -0.77 -8.25 -24.48
C MET A 1 -0.13 -7.82 -23.17
N LYS A 2 -0.12 -6.52 -22.83
CA LYS A 2 0.43 -6.02 -21.57
C LYS A 2 -0.64 -6.17 -20.48
N ASN A 3 -0.37 -6.97 -19.45
CA ASN A 3 -1.24 -7.12 -18.28
C ASN A 3 -1.40 -5.75 -17.60
N LYS A 4 -2.62 -5.21 -17.60
CA LYS A 4 -2.95 -3.90 -17.00
C LYS A 4 -3.27 -4.08 -15.52
N CYS A 5 -2.49 -3.45 -14.64
CA CYS A 5 -2.69 -3.52 -13.19
C CYS A 5 -3.67 -2.42 -12.72
N ASN A 6 -4.95 -2.75 -12.54
CA ASN A 6 -5.96 -1.81 -12.05
C ASN A 6 -5.97 -1.65 -10.51
N ASN A 7 -5.19 -2.45 -9.77
CA ASN A 7 -5.14 -2.44 -8.30
C ASN A 7 -3.78 -2.95 -7.80
N CYS A 8 -2.70 -2.30 -8.23
CA CYS A 8 -1.39 -2.58 -7.70
C CYS A 8 -1.38 -2.18 -6.21
N LYS A 9 -1.01 -3.11 -5.33
CA LYS A 9 -0.92 -2.93 -3.89
C LYS A 9 0.56 -2.76 -3.54
N PRO A 10 1.09 -1.53 -3.47
CA PRO A 10 2.52 -1.32 -3.41
C PRO A 10 3.12 -1.55 -2.02
N ILE A 11 2.31 -1.64 -0.96
CA ILE A 11 2.84 -1.92 0.39
C ILE A 11 2.75 -3.41 0.71
N LEU A 12 3.52 -4.23 -0.02
CA LEU A 12 3.69 -5.66 0.26
C LEU A 12 5.07 -5.98 0.85
N ASP A 13 5.97 -5.01 0.86
CA ASP A 13 7.31 -5.09 1.43
C ASP A 13 7.75 -3.71 1.98
N PHE A 14 8.99 -3.64 2.48
CA PHE A 14 9.58 -2.42 3.02
C PHE A 14 10.15 -1.47 1.94
N ASN A 15 10.21 -1.90 0.68
CA ASN A 15 10.77 -1.18 -0.46
C ASN A 15 9.66 -0.55 -1.32
N VAL A 16 8.69 0.07 -0.66
CA VAL A 16 7.48 0.61 -1.29
C VAL A 16 7.81 1.60 -2.42
N GLU A 17 8.83 2.44 -2.23
CA GLU A 17 9.27 3.45 -3.20
C GLU A 17 9.79 2.80 -4.49
N GLN A 18 10.67 1.79 -4.34
CA GLN A 18 11.19 1.03 -5.47
C GLN A 18 10.07 0.35 -6.24
N THR A 19 9.12 -0.27 -5.53
CA THR A 19 7.94 -0.88 -6.15
C THR A 19 7.12 0.15 -6.93
N ILE A 20 6.88 1.34 -6.35
CA ILE A 20 6.17 2.43 -7.05
C ILE A 20 6.92 2.84 -8.32
N GLU A 21 8.21 3.12 -8.20
CA GLU A 21 9.06 3.60 -9.30
C GLU A 21 9.16 2.59 -10.44
N GLN A 22 9.23 1.29 -10.12
CA GLN A 22 9.21 0.22 -11.11
C GLN A 22 7.83 0.04 -11.76
N THR A 23 6.75 0.36 -11.05
CA THR A 23 5.38 0.16 -11.56
C THR A 23 4.84 1.34 -12.34
N ILE A 24 5.33 2.57 -12.07
CA ILE A 24 4.90 3.81 -12.76
C ILE A 24 4.95 3.68 -14.29
N PRO A 25 6.06 3.22 -14.93
CA PRO A 25 6.16 3.13 -16.39
C PRO A 25 5.13 2.20 -17.03
N TYR A 26 4.56 1.28 -16.26
CA TYR A 26 3.60 0.27 -16.73
C TYR A 26 2.16 0.58 -16.33
N THR A 27 1.91 1.67 -15.60
CA THR A 27 0.58 2.04 -15.13
C THR A 27 -0.08 3.03 -16.09
N THR A 28 -1.25 2.68 -16.63
CA THR A 28 -2.00 3.56 -17.54
C THR A 28 -2.90 4.56 -16.83
N ASN A 29 -3.38 4.23 -15.62
CA ASN A 29 -4.32 5.06 -14.88
C ASN A 29 -3.71 5.52 -13.55
N SER A 30 -3.85 4.70 -12.52
CA SER A 30 -3.38 5.06 -11.19
C SER A 30 -2.90 3.85 -10.38
N ILE A 31 -1.87 4.08 -9.57
CA ILE A 31 -1.38 3.16 -8.55
C ILE A 31 -2.06 3.52 -7.23
N TRP A 32 -2.79 2.56 -6.67
CA TRP A 32 -3.52 2.75 -5.41
C TRP A 32 -2.72 2.23 -4.22
N ILE A 33 -2.13 3.15 -3.47
CA ILE A 33 -1.36 2.85 -2.26
C ILE A 33 -2.32 2.56 -1.10
N GLY A 34 -2.20 1.38 -0.50
CA GLY A 34 -3.03 0.93 0.61
C GLY A 34 -2.34 -0.10 1.49
N LYS A 35 -2.91 -0.35 2.67
CA LYS A 35 -2.39 -1.35 3.60
C LYS A 35 -2.54 -2.78 3.04
N ALA A 36 -1.67 -3.68 3.48
CA ALA A 36 -1.70 -5.12 3.21
C ALA A 36 -2.84 -5.81 3.99
N ASN A 37 -4.08 -5.43 3.69
CA ASN A 37 -5.26 -6.03 4.32
C ASN A 37 -5.27 -7.54 4.09
N PHE A 38 -5.57 -8.28 5.16
CA PHE A 38 -5.60 -9.75 5.19
C PHE A 38 -4.23 -10.44 5.02
N LEU A 39 -3.09 -9.75 5.17
CA LEU A 39 -1.75 -10.36 5.06
C LEU A 39 -1.63 -11.60 5.97
N LEU A 40 -1.86 -11.44 7.28
CA LEU A 40 -1.78 -12.55 8.24
C LEU A 40 -2.78 -13.66 7.94
N LYS A 41 -4.00 -13.31 7.52
CA LYS A 41 -5.03 -14.29 7.16
C LYS A 41 -4.56 -15.13 5.97
N ARG A 42 -4.04 -14.49 4.92
CA ARG A 42 -3.55 -15.16 3.70
C ARG A 42 -2.35 -16.06 4.00
N LEU A 43 -1.39 -15.59 4.80
CA LEU A 43 -0.24 -16.42 5.21
C LEU A 43 -0.69 -17.67 5.96
N LYS A 44 -1.60 -17.53 6.92
CA LYS A 44 -2.16 -18.68 7.65
C LYS A 44 -2.91 -19.65 6.73
N THR A 45 -3.77 -19.14 5.84
CA THR A 45 -4.51 -19.98 4.87
C THR A 45 -3.58 -20.72 3.93
N ASN A 46 -2.43 -20.15 3.60
CA ASN A 46 -1.43 -20.76 2.72
C ASN A 46 -0.41 -21.65 3.46
N GLY A 47 -0.65 -22.00 4.73
CA GLY A 47 0.20 -22.95 5.46
C GLY A 47 1.47 -22.35 6.09
N TYR A 48 1.62 -21.02 6.13
CA TYR A 48 2.78 -20.36 6.78
C TYR A 48 2.58 -20.15 8.29
N ASN A 49 1.60 -20.82 8.91
CA ASN A 49 1.31 -20.66 10.34
C ASN A 49 2.44 -21.15 11.25
N THR A 50 3.25 -22.11 10.81
CA THR A 50 4.40 -22.64 11.55
C THR A 50 5.72 -21.98 11.17
N ASP A 51 5.75 -21.22 10.08
CA ASP A 51 6.93 -20.47 9.65
C ASP A 51 7.05 -19.18 10.46
N LYS A 52 7.88 -19.26 11.52
CA LYS A 52 8.12 -18.14 12.42
C LYS A 52 8.74 -16.94 11.72
N GLU A 53 9.66 -17.17 10.77
CA GLU A 53 10.36 -16.08 10.10
C GLU A 53 9.39 -15.27 9.24
N THR A 54 8.63 -15.95 8.37
CA THR A 54 7.63 -15.30 7.51
C THR A 54 6.58 -14.56 8.33
N MET A 55 6.08 -15.16 9.41
CA MET A 55 5.10 -14.52 10.28
C MET A 55 5.67 -13.30 11.01
N GLN A 56 6.91 -13.36 11.50
CA GLN A 56 7.58 -12.22 12.12
C GLN A 56 7.75 -11.06 11.14
N GLN A 57 8.18 -11.32 9.91
CA GLN A 57 8.30 -10.28 8.88
C GLN A 57 6.94 -9.66 8.55
N ALA A 58 5.89 -10.48 8.48
CA ALA A 58 4.53 -9.98 8.26
C ALA A 58 4.04 -9.05 9.39
N TYR A 59 4.32 -9.39 10.65
CA TYR A 59 4.01 -8.51 11.78
C TYR A 59 4.80 -7.21 11.74
N LYS A 60 6.11 -7.27 11.45
CA LYS A 60 6.95 -6.07 11.28
C LYS A 60 6.42 -5.16 10.17
N LEU A 61 6.00 -5.75 9.05
CA LEU A 61 5.44 -5.00 7.93
C LEU A 61 4.11 -4.32 8.30
N ILE A 62 3.25 -5.00 9.06
CA ILE A 62 2.00 -4.41 9.56
C ILE A 62 2.29 -3.25 10.51
N GLN A 63 3.20 -3.43 11.46
CA GLN A 63 3.62 -2.36 12.38
C GLN A 63 4.21 -1.16 11.62
N TRP A 64 5.01 -1.42 10.59
CA TRP A 64 5.56 -0.36 9.74
C TRP A 64 4.44 0.42 9.02
N GLN A 65 3.38 -0.25 8.58
CA GLN A 65 2.20 0.34 7.94
C GLN A 65 1.28 1.11 8.89
N ASP A 66 1.34 0.83 10.18
CA ASP A 66 0.59 1.56 11.21
C ASP A 66 1.37 2.77 11.75
N ASN A 67 2.66 2.86 11.46
CA ASN A 67 3.49 3.99 11.83
C ASN A 67 3.24 5.19 10.90
N SER A 68 2.65 6.25 11.47
CA SER A 68 2.33 7.48 10.74
C SER A 68 3.55 8.19 10.18
N GLN A 69 4.72 8.12 10.82
CA GLN A 69 5.94 8.76 10.35
C GLN A 69 6.47 8.11 9.07
N ASN A 70 6.44 6.77 8.99
CA ASN A 70 6.84 6.03 7.80
C ASN A 70 5.95 6.39 6.61
N LEU A 71 4.62 6.37 6.83
CA LEU A 71 3.67 6.73 5.80
C LEU A 71 3.74 8.22 5.42
N LYS A 72 4.08 9.10 6.36
CA LYS A 72 4.19 10.55 6.11
C LYS A 72 5.33 10.86 5.16
N SER A 73 6.47 10.17 5.30
CA SER A 73 7.59 10.28 4.35
C SER A 73 7.15 9.89 2.93
N LEU A 74 6.53 8.71 2.80
CA LEU A 74 6.03 8.20 1.53
C LEU A 74 4.98 9.14 0.90
N TYR A 75 4.05 9.63 1.73
CA TYR A 75 3.03 10.58 1.30
C TYR A 75 3.64 11.87 0.80
N ASN A 76 4.57 12.47 1.54
CA ASN A 76 5.20 13.72 1.11
C ASN A 76 5.97 13.57 -0.21
N LYS A 77 6.61 12.43 -0.45
CA LYS A 77 7.31 12.14 -1.71
C LYS A 77 6.36 12.07 -2.91
N TYR A 78 5.18 11.47 -2.75
CA TYR A 78 4.30 11.13 -3.87
C TYR A 78 2.95 11.86 -3.92
N LYS A 79 2.60 12.70 -2.93
CA LYS A 79 1.30 13.39 -2.87
C LYS A 79 0.97 14.26 -4.09
N ASN A 80 1.99 14.76 -4.79
CA ASN A 80 1.82 15.59 -5.98
C ASN A 80 1.89 14.77 -7.29
N ASN A 81 2.08 13.45 -7.21
CA ASN A 81 2.10 12.59 -8.39
C ASN A 81 0.66 12.21 -8.77
N PRO A 82 0.14 12.66 -9.92
CA PRO A 82 -1.27 12.44 -10.30
C PRO A 82 -1.60 10.95 -10.54
N THR A 83 -0.59 10.14 -10.85
CA THR A 83 -0.71 8.69 -11.05
C THR A 83 -0.86 7.95 -9.73
N ILE A 84 -0.58 8.57 -8.58
CA ILE A 84 -0.62 7.91 -7.27
C ILE A 84 -1.88 8.32 -6.52
N LYS A 85 -2.65 7.32 -6.09
CA LYS A 85 -3.87 7.49 -5.29
C LYS A 85 -3.72 6.80 -3.94
N TRP A 86 -4.30 7.41 -2.91
CA TRP A 86 -4.19 6.93 -1.53
C TRP A 86 -5.51 6.31 -1.09
N LYS A 87 -5.48 5.05 -0.66
CA LYS A 87 -6.66 4.41 -0.08
C LYS A 87 -7.00 5.02 1.28
N GLU A 88 -8.27 4.94 1.65
CA GLU A 88 -8.80 5.40 2.94
C GLU A 88 -8.00 4.87 4.14
N SER A 89 -7.51 3.63 4.07
CA SER A 89 -6.67 3.03 5.13
C SER A 89 -5.38 3.81 5.42
N ILE A 90 -4.80 4.46 4.41
CA ILE A 90 -3.61 5.30 4.56
C ILE A 90 -4.02 6.71 4.99
N LYS A 91 -5.08 7.26 4.39
CA LYS A 91 -5.64 8.56 4.76
C LYS A 91 -5.95 8.64 6.27
N LYS A 92 -6.54 7.57 6.83
CA LYS A 92 -6.81 7.42 8.27
C LYS A 92 -5.55 7.48 9.13
N VAL A 93 -4.49 6.77 8.77
CA VAL A 93 -3.24 6.79 9.56
C VAL A 93 -2.59 8.17 9.54
N LEU A 94 -2.68 8.87 8.41
CA LEU A 94 -2.09 10.19 8.23
C LEU A 94 -2.99 11.33 8.75
N SER A 95 -4.21 11.03 9.21
CA SER A 95 -5.21 12.04 9.59
C SER A 95 -5.43 13.11 8.51
N ILE A 96 -5.32 12.73 7.23
CA ILE A 96 -5.58 13.62 6.10
C ILE A 96 -7.06 13.59 5.73
N ASN A 97 -7.59 14.75 5.33
CA ASN A 97 -9.01 14.93 5.09
C ASN A 97 -9.53 13.92 4.06
N ILE A 98 -10.58 13.18 4.42
CA ILE A 98 -11.20 12.16 3.56
C ILE A 98 -12.39 12.85 2.88
N PRO A 99 -12.43 12.96 1.55
CA PRO A 99 -13.60 13.49 0.87
C PRO A 99 -14.82 12.66 1.26
N THR A 100 -15.83 13.29 1.85
CA THR A 100 -17.05 12.64 2.37
C THR A 100 -18.02 12.22 1.26
N THR A 101 -17.78 12.64 0.02
CA THR A 101 -18.64 12.36 -1.13
C THR A 101 -18.08 11.22 -1.98
N LYS A 102 -18.85 10.14 -2.13
CA LYS A 102 -18.53 9.04 -3.07
C LYS A 102 -18.34 9.61 -4.49
N GLY A 103 -17.17 9.38 -5.09
CA GLY A 103 -16.87 9.81 -6.46
C GLY A 103 -15.92 11.01 -6.60
N LEU A 104 -15.45 11.60 -5.49
CA LEU A 104 -14.49 12.72 -5.48
C LEU A 104 -13.06 12.31 -5.12
N ASP A 105 -12.72 11.02 -5.17
CA ASP A 105 -11.32 10.57 -5.08
C ASP A 105 -10.60 10.89 -6.42
N VAL A 106 -10.40 12.18 -6.69
CA VAL A 106 -9.69 12.68 -7.88
C VAL A 106 -8.19 12.64 -7.71
#